data_AF-W1YE55-F1
#
_entry.id   AF-W1YE55-F1
#
_cell.length_a   1.000
_cell.length_b   1.000
_cell.length_c   1.000
_cell.angle_alpha   90.00
_cell.angle_beta   90.00
_cell.angle_gamma   90.00
#
_symmetry.space_group_name_H-M   'P 1'
#
loop_
_entity.id
_entity.type
_entity.pdbx_description
1 polymer ?
#
loop_
_entity_poly.entity_id
_entity_poly.type
_entity_poly.pdbx_seq_one_letter_code
_entity_poly.pdbx_strand_id
1 'polypeptide(L)'
;EHMYSQHFACPDCHISLPKIEPRMFSFNSPFGACPSCLGIGSTMEVDEERVIPDGSISFNDGCVQALSSNPNAWFMRQVEGLLKANGYS
;
A
#
# COMPACT_ATOMS: atom_id res chain seq x y z
N GLU A 1 3.75 -1.83 48.63
CA GLU A 1 2.35 -2.08 48.27
C GLU A 1 2.30 -2.75 46.90
N HIS A 2 1.33 -3.62 46.65
CA HIS A 2 1.15 -4.29 45.35
C HIS A 2 -0.10 -3.75 44.68
N MET A 3 0.01 -3.36 43.41
CA MET A 3 -1.12 -2.90 42.59
C MET A 3 -1.74 -4.10 41.87
N TYR A 4 -3.07 -4.22 41.93
CA TYR A 4 -3.82 -5.29 41.28
C TYR A 4 -4.88 -4.69 40.34
N SER A 5 -5.22 -5.41 39.28
CA SER A 5 -6.27 -5.06 38.31
C SER A 5 -7.11 -6.30 37.99
N GLN A 6 -8.43 -6.12 37.87
CA GLN A 6 -9.36 -7.14 37.37
C GLN A 6 -9.55 -7.09 35.84
N HIS A 7 -8.96 -6.09 35.19
CA HIS A 7 -9.00 -5.91 33.73
C HIS A 7 -7.67 -6.35 33.10
N PHE A 8 -7.70 -6.66 31.80
CA PHE A 8 -6.52 -6.99 30.99
C PHE A 8 -5.65 -5.76 30.70
N ALA A 9 -5.23 -5.05 31.74
CA ALA A 9 -4.46 -3.82 31.68
C ALA A 9 -3.01 -4.04 32.13
N CYS A 10 -2.06 -3.51 31.37
CA CYS A 10 -0.65 -3.53 31.71
C CYS A 10 -0.32 -2.40 32.71
N PRO A 11 0.28 -2.70 33.87
CA PRO A 11 0.63 -1.68 34.87
C PRO A 11 1.75 -0.74 34.41
N ASP A 12 2.62 -1.19 33.50
CA ASP A 12 3.83 -0.44 33.10
C ASP A 12 3.58 0.51 31.93
N CYS A 13 2.78 0.10 30.94
CA CYS A 13 2.53 0.87 29.72
C CYS A 13 1.09 1.40 29.62
N HIS A 14 0.24 1.11 30.61
CA HIS A 14 -1.15 1.57 30.70
C HIS A 14 -2.05 1.19 29.50
N ILE A 15 -1.65 0.18 28.71
CA ILE A 15 -2.48 -0.40 27.66
C ILE A 15 -3.50 -1.35 28.29
N SER A 16 -4.76 -1.23 27.88
CA SER A 16 -5.84 -2.14 28.30
C SER A 16 -6.39 -2.87 27.09
N LEU A 17 -6.46 -4.19 27.18
CA LEU A 17 -7.06 -5.04 26.15
C LEU A 17 -8.55 -5.24 26.45
N PRO A 18 -9.40 -5.35 25.42
CA PRO A 18 -10.78 -5.76 25.60
C PRO A 18 -10.85 -7.22 26.09
N LYS A 19 -12.02 -7.64 26.54
CA LYS A 19 -12.25 -9.01 26.98
C LYS A 19 -11.93 -9.99 25.85
N ILE A 20 -11.09 -11.00 26.13
CA ILE A 20 -10.71 -12.02 25.17
C ILE A 20 -11.94 -12.84 24.77
N GLU A 21 -12.28 -12.80 23.49
CA GLU A 21 -13.40 -13.54 22.89
C GLU A 21 -12.94 -14.17 21.57
N PRO A 22 -13.47 -15.36 21.17
CA PRO A 22 -13.03 -16.03 19.95
C PRO A 22 -13.08 -15.17 18.68
N ARG A 23 -14.05 -14.24 18.59
CA ARG A 23 -14.21 -13.34 17.44
C ARG A 23 -13.04 -12.37 17.24
N MET A 24 -12.25 -12.10 18.28
CA MET A 24 -11.05 -11.26 18.17
C MET A 24 -9.92 -11.94 17.37
N PHE A 25 -9.99 -13.26 17.20
CA PHE A 25 -9.03 -14.03 16.41
C PHE A 25 -9.56 -14.38 15.02
N SER A 26 -10.76 -13.90 14.67
CA SER A 26 -11.35 -14.11 13.36
C SER A 26 -11.01 -12.94 12.45
N PHE A 27 -10.19 -13.18 11.42
CA PHE A 27 -9.92 -12.20 10.36
C PHE A 27 -11.16 -11.88 9.51
N ASN A 28 -12.19 -12.73 9.56
CA ASN A 28 -13.48 -12.49 8.93
C ASN A 28 -14.44 -11.66 9.81
N SER A 29 -14.02 -11.26 11.01
CA SER A 29 -14.80 -10.40 11.90
C SER A 29 -14.15 -9.03 12.01
N PRO A 30 -14.90 -7.91 11.98
CA PRO A 30 -14.33 -6.59 12.20
C PRO A 30 -13.63 -6.44 13.57
N PHE A 31 -13.94 -7.32 14.53
CA PHE A 31 -13.29 -7.35 15.84
C PHE A 31 -11.88 -7.94 15.83
N GLY A 32 -11.56 -8.82 14.87
CA GLY A 32 -10.25 -9.47 14.74
C GLY A 32 -9.50 -9.14 13.45
N ALA A 33 -10.17 -8.50 12.49
CA ALA A 33 -9.57 -8.09 11.24
C ALA A 33 -8.57 -6.94 11.46
N CYS A 34 -7.40 -7.05 10.83
CA CYS A 34 -6.45 -5.95 10.77
C CYS A 34 -7.09 -4.76 10.02
N PRO A 35 -7.08 -3.54 10.55
CA PRO A 35 -7.78 -2.40 9.94
C PRO A 35 -7.14 -1.93 8.62
N SER A 36 -5.85 -2.22 8.38
CA SER A 36 -5.18 -1.80 7.15
C SER A 36 -5.48 -2.70 5.95
N CYS A 37 -5.64 -4.01 6.16
CA CYS A 37 -5.91 -4.98 5.10
C CYS A 37 -7.28 -5.64 5.21
N LEU A 38 -8.10 -5.23 6.18
CA LEU A 38 -9.45 -5.76 6.45
C LEU A 38 -9.49 -7.29 6.60
N GLY A 39 -8.42 -7.87 7.14
CA GLY A 39 -8.31 -9.31 7.34
C GLY A 39 -7.90 -10.12 6.10
N ILE A 40 -7.62 -9.48 4.96
CA ILE A 40 -7.13 -10.15 3.74
C ILE A 40 -5.70 -10.67 3.91
N GLY A 41 -4.86 -9.93 4.64
CA GLY A 41 -3.45 -10.27 4.85
C GLY A 41 -2.50 -9.82 3.73
N SER A 42 -3.03 -9.19 2.69
CA SER A 42 -2.25 -8.56 1.62
C SER A 42 -2.92 -7.25 1.16
N THR A 43 -2.12 -6.39 0.54
CA THR A 43 -2.54 -5.14 -0.11
C THR A 43 -2.26 -5.22 -1.60
N MET A 44 -2.99 -4.44 -2.39
CA MET A 44 -2.69 -4.27 -3.81
C MET A 44 -1.82 -3.03 -3.98
N GLU A 45 -0.63 -3.23 -4.54
CA GLU A 45 0.36 -2.18 -4.75
C GLU A 45 0.84 -2.20 -6.21
N VAL A 46 1.38 -1.07 -6.67
CA VAL A 46 1.93 -0.96 -8.01
C VAL A 46 3.28 -1.68 -8.05
N ASP A 47 3.46 -2.51 -9.07
CA ASP A 47 4.69 -3.24 -9.32
C ASP A 47 5.48 -2.56 -10.45
N GLU A 48 6.63 -1.99 -10.11
CA GLU A 48 7.48 -1.22 -11.03
C GLU A 48 7.94 -2.08 -12.22
N GLU A 49 8.23 -3.37 -12.01
CA GLU A 49 8.64 -4.30 -13.07
C GLU A 49 7.50 -4.56 -14.06
N ARG A 50 6.25 -4.36 -13.65
CA ARG A 50 5.08 -4.45 -14.53
C ARG A 50 4.77 -3.13 -15.21
N VAL A 51 5.20 -2.00 -14.64
CA VAL A 51 5.03 -0.67 -15.22
C VAL A 51 6.03 -0.45 -16.36
N ILE A 52 7.29 -0.87 -16.17
CA ILE A 52 8.36 -0.80 -17.17
C ILE A 52 9.03 -2.19 -17.29
N PRO A 53 8.43 -3.13 -18.06
CA PRO A 53 8.95 -4.49 -18.18
C PRO A 53 10.31 -4.56 -18.89
N ASP A 54 10.55 -3.65 -19.82
CA ASP A 54 11.80 -3.55 -20.57
C ASP A 54 12.30 -2.10 -20.57
N GLY A 55 13.26 -1.82 -19.69
CA GLY A 55 13.89 -0.51 -19.55
C GLY A 55 14.83 -0.13 -20.70
N SER A 56 15.04 -1.02 -21.68
CA SER A 56 15.81 -0.69 -22.89
C SER A 56 14.98 0.01 -23.97
N ILE A 57 13.64 -0.04 -23.86
CA ILE A 57 12.72 0.63 -24.77
C ILE A 57 12.69 2.13 -24.44
N SER A 58 12.68 2.99 -25.46
CA SER A 58 12.58 4.43 -25.24
C SER A 58 11.17 4.84 -24.78
N PHE A 59 11.03 6.02 -24.18
CA PHE A 59 9.71 6.54 -23.81
C PHE A 59 8.80 6.70 -25.03
N ASN A 60 9.35 7.19 -26.14
CA ASN A 60 8.60 7.39 -27.39
C ASN A 60 8.17 6.07 -28.04
N ASP A 61 8.90 4.98 -27.77
CA ASP A 61 8.58 3.63 -28.23
C ASP A 61 7.65 2.87 -27.27
N GLY A 62 7.23 3.51 -26.17
CA GLY A 62 6.20 2.98 -25.27
C GLY A 62 6.73 2.10 -24.13
N CYS A 63 7.86 2.47 -23.52
CA CYS A 63 8.42 1.71 -22.39
C CYS A 63 7.53 1.66 -21.13
N VAL A 64 6.64 2.65 -20.93
CA VAL A 64 5.73 2.70 -19.78
C VAL A 64 4.38 2.07 -20.13
N GLN A 65 4.25 0.77 -19.88
CA GLN A 65 3.08 -0.01 -20.30
C GLN A 65 1.80 0.33 -19.53
N ALA A 66 1.92 0.84 -18.31
CA ALA A 66 0.78 1.24 -17.50
C ALA A 66 0.08 2.53 -18.00
N LEU A 67 0.67 3.23 -18.96
CA LEU A 67 0.17 4.49 -19.49
C LEU A 67 -0.37 4.36 -20.92
N SER A 68 -0.89 5.48 -21.46
CA SER A 68 -1.41 5.50 -22.83
C SER A 68 -0.29 5.31 -23.85
N SER A 69 -0.51 4.42 -24.82
CA SER A 69 0.36 4.29 -25.99
C SER A 69 0.23 5.45 -26.98
N ASN A 70 -0.71 6.39 -26.78
CA ASN A 70 -0.83 7.59 -27.59
C ASN A 70 0.04 8.72 -27.01
N PRO A 71 1.17 9.09 -27.63
CA PRO A 71 2.05 10.14 -27.12
C PRO A 71 1.38 11.53 -27.10
N ASN A 72 0.32 11.72 -27.88
CA ASN A 72 -0.46 12.97 -27.89
C ASN A 72 -1.56 13.01 -26.83
N ALA A 73 -1.74 11.95 -26.03
CA ALA A 73 -2.63 12.01 -24.88
C ALA A 73 -2.16 13.09 -23.90
N TRP A 74 -3.11 13.83 -23.30
CA TRP A 74 -2.80 14.97 -22.43
C TRP A 74 -1.80 14.65 -21.31
N PHE A 75 -1.91 13.47 -20.69
CA PHE A 75 -0.97 13.02 -19.67
C PHE A 75 0.42 12.72 -20.26
N MET A 76 0.47 12.05 -21.42
CA MET A 76 1.75 11.71 -22.08
C MET A 76 2.52 12.96 -22.50
N ARG A 77 1.85 14.03 -22.93
CA ARG A 77 2.49 15.32 -23.23
C ARG A 77 3.14 15.98 -22.01
N GLN A 78 2.55 15.81 -20.82
CA GLN A 78 3.15 16.32 -19.58
C GLN A 78 4.38 15.49 -19.18
N VAL A 79 4.28 14.16 -19.30
CA VAL A 79 5.41 13.26 -19.04
C VAL A 79 6.56 13.55 -20.01
N GLU A 80 6.28 13.73 -21.30
CA GLU A 80 7.26 14.12 -22.31
C GLU A 80 7.97 15.43 -21.93
N GLY A 81 7.23 16.45 -21.47
CA GLY A 81 7.80 17.70 -20.99
C GLY A 81 8.73 17.53 -19.78
N LEU A 82 8.33 16.69 -18.82
CA LEU A 82 9.14 16.34 -17.65
C LEU A 82 10.42 15.62 -18.06
N LEU A 83 10.32 14.63 -18.95
CA LEU A 83 11.45 13.85 -19.43
C LEU A 83 12.46 14.73 -20.15
N LYS A 84 12.00 15.59 -21.08
CA LYS A 84 12.85 16.54 -21.79
C LYS A 84 13.57 17.51 -20.85
N ALA A 85 12.88 18.02 -19.82
CA ALA A 85 13.48 18.90 -18.83
C ALA A 85 14.61 18.23 -18.02
N ASN A 86 14.59 16.90 -17.91
CA ASN A 86 15.59 16.09 -17.23
C ASN A 86 16.61 15.45 -18.17
N GLY A 87 16.61 15.81 -19.47
CA GLY A 87 17.58 15.30 -20.45
C GLY A 87 17.25 13.92 -21.04
N TYR A 88 16.03 13.41 -20.82
CA TYR A 88 15.55 12.18 -21.43
C TYR A 88 14.81 12.50 -22.74
N SER A 89 15.03 11.67 -23.76
CA SER A 89 14.39 11.77 -25.09
C SER A 89 13.34 10.68 -25.28
#